data_AF-A0A8S3GD75-F1
#
_entry.id   AF-A0A8S3GD75-F1
#
_cell.length_a   1.000
_cell.length_b   1.000
_cell.length_c   1.000
_cell.angle_alpha   90.00
_cell.angle_beta   90.00
_cell.angle_gamma   90.00
#
_symmetry.space_group_name_H-M   'P 1'
#
loop_
_entity.id
_entity.type
_entity.pdbx_description
1 polymer ?
#
loop_
_entity_poly.entity_id
_entity_poly.type
_entity_poly.pdbx_seq_one_letter_code
_entity_poly.pdbx_strand_id
1 'polypeptide(L)'
;MLPIVLLFLVGLVVAQQPRPCTSPSQWEARIISHINNENITVQGKLSYDSVYQRERFIKQVVVGDDYYYETIVLFQVRLEFVINLTARNCSRLPLTRPWGDFSIRPDAHSYGEAYIGSSASPSTSLLITMW
;
A
#
# COMPACT_ATOMS: atom_id res chain seq x y z
N MET A 1 35.53 -14.72 -29.34
CA MET A 1 35.98 -14.51 -27.95
C MET A 1 35.50 -13.15 -27.41
N LEU A 2 36.02 -12.01 -27.91
CA LEU A 2 35.64 -10.66 -27.45
C LEU A 2 34.13 -10.32 -27.41
N PRO A 3 33.30 -10.62 -28.43
CA PRO A 3 31.88 -10.25 -28.41
C PRO A 3 31.07 -11.04 -27.36
N ILE A 4 31.49 -12.28 -27.06
CA ILE A 4 30.86 -13.13 -26.04
C ILE A 4 31.17 -12.56 -24.65
N VAL A 5 32.42 -12.18 -24.41
CA VAL A 5 32.83 -11.52 -23.16
C VAL A 5 32.06 -10.22 -22.94
N LEU A 6 31.89 -9.40 -23.98
CA LEU A 6 31.10 -8.16 -23.89
C LEU A 6 29.63 -8.44 -23.54
N LEU A 7 29.01 -9.45 -24.15
CA LEU A 7 27.63 -9.87 -23.86
C LEU A 7 27.47 -10.34 -22.41
N PHE A 8 28.43 -11.11 -21.88
CA PHE A 8 28.43 -11.52 -20.48
C PHE A 8 28.57 -10.33 -19.52
N LEU A 9 29.44 -9.37 -19.83
CA LEU A 9 29.61 -8.15 -19.02
C LEU A 9 28.33 -7.31 -19.00
N VAL A 10 27.66 -7.13 -20.14
CA VAL A 10 26.36 -6.43 -20.22
C VAL A 10 25.30 -7.17 -19.40
N GLY A 11 25.23 -8.49 -19.51
CA GLY A 11 24.30 -9.31 -18.73
C GLY A 11 24.51 -9.18 -17.22
N LEU A 12 25.77 -9.13 -16.77
CA LEU A 12 26.12 -8.92 -15.36
C LEU A 12 25.67 -7.55 -14.84
N VAL A 13 25.87 -6.49 -15.64
CA VAL A 13 25.44 -5.13 -15.26
C VAL A 13 23.92 -5.04 -15.13
N VAL A 14 23.18 -5.63 -16.07
CA VAL A 14 21.71 -5.66 -16.01
C VAL A 14 21.21 -6.49 -14.83
N ALA A 15 21.91 -7.57 -14.48
CA ALA A 15 21.54 -8.42 -13.34
C ALA A 15 21.76 -7.74 -11.97
N GLN A 16 22.60 -6.70 -11.90
CA GLN A 16 22.83 -5.91 -10.68
C GLN A 16 21.77 -4.82 -10.44
N GLN A 17 20.89 -4.57 -11.40
CA GLN A 17 19.81 -3.60 -11.20
C GLN A 17 18.83 -4.13 -10.15
N PRO A 18 18.47 -3.33 -9.12
CA PRO A 18 17.49 -3.74 -8.15
C PRO A 18 16.17 -4.05 -8.89
N ARG A 19 15.48 -5.11 -8.46
CA ARG A 19 14.15 -5.47 -8.97
C ARG A 19 13.09 -5.29 -7.89
N PRO A 20 11.91 -4.72 -8.22
CA PRO A 20 10.82 -4.59 -7.26
C PRO A 20 10.44 -5.96 -6.69
N CYS A 21 10.20 -6.00 -5.38
CA CYS A 21 9.62 -7.17 -4.76
C CYS A 21 8.13 -7.28 -5.13
N THR A 22 7.58 -8.49 -5.03
CA THR A 22 6.15 -8.71 -5.21
C THR A 22 5.43 -8.51 -3.88
N SER A 23 4.51 -7.54 -3.82
CA SER A 23 3.65 -7.35 -2.65
C SER A 23 2.71 -8.54 -2.46
N PRO A 24 2.38 -8.92 -1.21
CA PRO A 24 1.35 -9.93 -0.95
C PRO A 24 0.00 -9.50 -1.52
N SER A 25 -0.71 -10.42 -2.17
CA SER A 25 -2.00 -10.13 -2.82
C SER A 25 -3.15 -9.92 -1.85
N GLN A 26 -3.04 -10.45 -0.63
CA GLN A 26 -4.06 -10.38 0.40
C GLN A 26 -3.40 -10.18 1.76
N TRP A 27 -3.87 -9.20 2.53
CA TRP A 27 -3.35 -8.91 3.86
C TRP A 27 -4.30 -8.01 4.64
N GLU A 28 -4.10 -7.97 5.96
CA GLU A 28 -4.77 -7.04 6.84
C GLU A 28 -3.75 -6.21 7.63
N ALA A 29 -4.05 -4.94 7.85
CA ALA A 29 -3.16 -4.04 8.58
C ALA A 29 -3.92 -3.03 9.43
N ARG A 30 -3.21 -2.40 10.36
CA ARG A 30 -3.61 -1.14 10.98
C ARG A 30 -2.96 -0.01 10.21
N ILE A 31 -3.72 1.04 9.94
CA ILE A 31 -3.28 2.20 9.15
C ILE A 31 -3.47 3.48 9.95
N ILE A 32 -2.58 4.43 9.70
CA ILE A 32 -2.70 5.82 10.14
C ILE A 32 -2.55 6.67 8.88
N SER A 33 -3.50 7.56 8.63
CA SER A 33 -3.47 8.50 7.52
C SER A 33 -3.55 9.92 8.06
N HIS A 34 -2.64 10.76 7.61
CA HIS A 34 -2.62 12.18 7.93
C HIS A 34 -3.09 12.98 6.71
N ILE A 35 -4.16 13.76 6.87
CA ILE A 35 -4.69 14.65 5.84
C ILE A 35 -4.17 16.05 6.16
N ASN A 36 -3.03 16.41 5.56
CA ASN A 36 -2.27 17.60 5.92
C ASN A 36 -3.06 18.92 5.81
N ASN A 37 -3.96 19.04 4.83
CA ASN A 37 -4.72 20.27 4.62
C ASN A 37 -5.73 20.57 5.72
N GLU A 38 -6.19 19.53 6.44
CA GLU A 38 -7.31 19.63 7.39
C GLU A 38 -6.86 19.32 8.83
N ASN A 39 -5.58 19.01 9.03
CA ASN A 39 -5.01 18.53 10.30
C ASN A 39 -5.78 17.34 10.90
N ILE A 40 -6.29 16.46 10.02
CA ILE A 40 -7.07 15.29 10.40
C ILE A 40 -6.15 14.08 10.45
N THR A 41 -6.26 13.32 11.54
CA THR A 41 -5.65 11.99 11.64
C THR A 41 -6.75 10.94 11.62
N VAL A 42 -6.62 9.99 10.70
CA VAL A 42 -7.51 8.85 10.57
C VAL A 42 -6.74 7.61 10.99
N GLN A 43 -7.23 6.92 12.02
CA GLN A 43 -6.70 5.63 12.43
C GLN A 43 -7.68 4.55 11.99
N GLY A 44 -7.19 3.40 11.54
CA GLY A 44 -8.11 2.37 11.08
C GLY A 44 -7.50 1.01 10.88
N LYS A 45 -8.35 0.09 10.47
CA LYS A 45 -7.99 -1.24 9.97
C LYS A 45 -8.30 -1.30 8.47
N LEU A 46 -7.40 -1.92 7.71
CA LEU A 46 -7.53 -2.18 6.29
C LEU A 46 -7.46 -3.69 6.06
N SER A 47 -8.46 -4.24 5.38
CA SER A 47 -8.36 -5.56 4.72
C SER A 47 -8.23 -5.32 3.22
N TYR A 48 -7.13 -5.80 2.65
CA TYR A 48 -6.77 -5.61 1.25
C TYR A 48 -6.81 -6.94 0.50
N ASP A 49 -7.39 -6.94 -0.71
CA ASP A 49 -7.49 -8.12 -1.56
C ASP A 49 -7.42 -7.74 -3.04
N SER A 50 -6.24 -7.93 -3.63
CA SER A 50 -5.98 -7.64 -5.04
C SER A 50 -6.53 -8.70 -5.99
N VAL A 51 -6.73 -9.93 -5.52
CA VAL A 51 -7.28 -11.03 -6.32
C VAL A 51 -8.69 -10.70 -6.78
N TYR A 52 -9.50 -10.16 -5.86
CA TYR A 52 -10.89 -9.78 -6.12
C TYR A 52 -11.10 -8.27 -6.25
N GLN A 53 -10.01 -7.49 -6.28
CA GLN A 53 -10.02 -6.03 -6.36
C GLN A 53 -11.02 -5.40 -5.39
N ARG A 54 -10.80 -5.61 -4.09
CA ARG A 54 -11.66 -5.11 -3.03
C ARG A 54 -10.85 -4.64 -1.84
N GLU A 55 -11.39 -3.63 -1.19
CA GLU A 55 -10.79 -3.02 0.00
C GLU A 55 -11.88 -2.86 1.05
N ARG A 56 -11.53 -3.10 2.31
CA ARG A 56 -12.39 -2.78 3.45
C ARG A 56 -11.61 -1.95 4.44
N PHE A 57 -12.20 -0.82 4.82
CA PHE A 57 -11.67 0.05 5.84
C PHE A 57 -12.63 0.14 7.02
N ILE A 58 -12.11 0.03 8.23
CA ILE A 58 -12.81 0.41 9.46
C ILE A 58 -12.02 1.55 10.07
N LYS A 59 -12.55 2.76 10.03
CA LYS A 59 -11.85 4.00 10.35
C LYS A 59 -12.48 4.68 11.56
N GLN A 60 -11.62 5.14 12.45
CA GLN A 60 -11.91 6.19 13.42
C GLN A 60 -11.33 7.49 12.86
N VAL A 61 -12.21 8.46 12.63
CA VAL A 61 -11.87 9.80 12.16
C VAL A 61 -11.86 10.71 13.38
N VAL A 62 -10.69 11.25 13.72
CA VAL A 62 -10.50 12.13 14.90
C VAL A 62 -10.55 13.58 14.43
N VAL A 63 -11.70 14.25 14.60
CA VAL A 63 -11.90 15.66 14.21
C VAL A 63 -12.79 16.34 15.25
N GLY A 64 -12.20 16.84 16.34
CA GLY A 64 -12.95 17.39 17.49
C GLY A 64 -13.68 16.31 18.29
N ASP A 65 -14.43 15.44 17.62
CA ASP A 65 -15.09 14.23 18.10
C ASP A 65 -14.64 12.99 17.28
N ASP A 66 -14.85 11.80 17.87
CA ASP A 66 -14.55 10.51 17.25
C ASP A 66 -15.73 10.01 16.39
N TYR A 67 -15.52 9.87 15.09
CA TYR A 67 -16.50 9.25 14.18
C TYR A 67 -16.02 7.88 13.69
N TYR A 68 -16.91 6.90 13.71
CA TYR A 68 -16.62 5.53 13.30
C TYR A 68 -17.34 5.17 12.00
N TYR A 69 -16.56 4.95 10.96
CA TYR A 69 -17.05 4.59 9.63
C TYR A 69 -16.45 3.27 9.16
N GLU A 70 -17.27 2.48 8.49
CA GLU A 70 -16.82 1.35 7.69
C GLU A 70 -17.03 1.65 6.21
N THR A 71 -16.00 1.44 5.40
CA THR A 71 -16.05 1.59 3.96
C THR A 71 -15.71 0.27 3.30
N ILE A 72 -16.60 -0.25 2.47
CA ILE A 72 -16.37 -1.45 1.64
C ILE A 72 -16.34 -1.00 0.18
N VAL A 73 -15.19 -1.19 -0.48
CA VAL A 73 -14.98 -0.79 -1.88
C VAL A 73 -14.85 -2.06 -2.72
N LEU A 74 -15.72 -2.21 -3.70
CA LEU A 74 -15.78 -3.36 -4.61
C LEU A 74 -15.57 -2.87 -6.04
N PHE A 75 -14.35 -3.02 -6.56
CA PHE A 75 -13.98 -2.42 -7.83
C PHE A 75 -14.57 -3.16 -9.03
N GLN A 76 -14.65 -4.49 -8.95
CA GLN A 76 -15.22 -5.33 -10.03
C GLN A 76 -16.68 -4.97 -10.36
N VAL A 77 -17.45 -4.56 -9.36
CA VAL A 77 -18.87 -4.15 -9.52
C VAL A 77 -19.07 -2.64 -9.46
N ARG A 78 -17.99 -1.86 -9.36
CA ARG A 78 -17.98 -0.38 -9.32
C ARG A 78 -18.89 0.20 -8.23
N LEU A 79 -18.82 -0.36 -7.02
CA LEU A 79 -19.61 0.10 -5.87
C LEU A 79 -18.76 0.37 -4.64
N GLU A 80 -19.20 1.35 -3.87
CA GLU A 80 -18.68 1.68 -2.55
C GLU A 80 -19.83 1.75 -1.55
N PHE A 81 -19.66 1.12 -0.41
CA PHE A 81 -20.59 1.20 0.72
C PHE A 81 -19.92 1.99 1.84
N VAL A 82 -20.59 3.04 2.30
CA VAL A 82 -20.15 3.85 3.43
C VAL A 82 -21.15 3.66 4.56
N ILE A 83 -20.69 3.09 5.67
CA ILE A 83 -21.51 2.70 6.80
C ILE A 83 -21.09 3.55 7.99
N ASN A 84 -22.01 4.35 8.52
CA ASN A 84 -21.83 5.01 9.80
C ASN A 84 -22.13 3.99 10.91
N LEU A 85 -21.12 3.59 11.66
CA LEU A 85 -21.25 2.52 12.66
C LEU A 85 -22.04 2.98 13.90
N THR A 86 -22.02 4.28 14.20
CA THR A 86 -22.77 4.87 15.31
C THR A 86 -24.25 5.00 14.98
N ALA A 87 -24.57 5.63 13.85
CA ALA A 87 -25.94 5.85 13.40
C ALA A 87 -26.57 4.62 12.73
N ARG A 88 -25.77 3.59 12.44
CA ARG A 88 -26.17 2.36 11.72
C ARG A 88 -26.83 2.63 10.36
N ASN A 89 -26.39 3.69 9.69
CA ASN A 89 -26.85 4.04 8.35
C ASN A 89 -25.84 3.56 7.30
N CYS A 90 -26.32 3.07 6.16
CA CYS A 90 -25.51 2.61 5.04
C CYS A 90 -25.86 3.40 3.78
N SER A 91 -24.86 4.01 3.17
CA SER A 91 -24.97 4.68 1.88
C SER A 91 -24.28 3.83 0.80
N ARG A 92 -24.98 3.62 -0.31
CA ARG A 92 -24.44 2.96 -1.50
C ARG A 92 -24.09 4.02 -2.53
N LEU A 93 -22.82 4.05 -2.95
CA LEU A 93 -22.29 5.05 -3.86
C LEU A 93 -21.70 4.38 -5.10
N PRO A 94 -21.82 5.00 -6.29
CA PRO A 94 -21.10 4.55 -7.48
C PRO A 94 -19.59 4.81 -7.32
N LEU A 95 -18.76 3.81 -7.64
CA LEU A 95 -17.31 3.94 -7.58
C LEU A 95 -16.74 4.47 -8.90
N THR A 96 -16.19 5.68 -8.86
CA THR A 96 -15.62 6.34 -10.03
C THR A 96 -14.13 6.04 -10.21
N ARG A 97 -13.37 6.02 -9.11
CA ARG A 97 -11.91 5.80 -9.14
C ARG A 97 -11.54 4.41 -9.70
N PRO A 98 -10.43 4.28 -10.46
CA PRO A 98 -9.94 2.99 -10.91
C PRO A 98 -9.31 2.20 -9.76
N TRP A 99 -9.12 0.90 -9.97
CA TRP A 99 -8.33 0.06 -9.07
C TRP A 99 -6.87 0.54 -9.03
N GLY A 100 -6.34 0.68 -7.81
CA GLY A 100 -4.93 0.95 -7.56
C GLY A 100 -4.39 -0.12 -6.63
N ASP A 101 -3.33 -0.80 -7.05
CA ASP A 101 -2.71 -1.88 -6.28
C ASP A 101 -1.68 -1.31 -5.28
N PHE A 102 -1.60 -1.87 -4.08
CA PHE A 102 -0.50 -1.62 -3.14
C PHE A 102 0.76 -2.42 -3.54
N SER A 103 1.13 -2.33 -4.81
CA SER A 103 2.31 -2.96 -5.39
C SER A 103 3.25 -1.93 -6.01
N ILE A 104 4.53 -2.28 -6.06
CA ILE A 104 5.52 -1.47 -6.77
C ILE A 104 5.33 -1.71 -8.26
N ARG A 105 5.20 -0.64 -9.04
CA ARG A 105 5.04 -0.76 -10.50
C ARG A 105 6.32 -1.36 -11.13
N PRO A 106 6.21 -2.20 -12.17
CA PRO A 106 7.38 -2.80 -12.83
C PRO A 106 8.39 -1.79 -13.41
N ASP A 107 7.93 -0.57 -13.73
CA ASP A 107 8.72 0.52 -14.28
C ASP A 107 9.17 1.55 -13.22
N ALA A 108 8.97 1.26 -11.93
CA ALA A 108 9.39 2.14 -10.84
C ALA A 108 10.92 2.27 -10.76
N HIS A 109 11.40 3.46 -10.41
CA HIS A 109 12.82 3.75 -10.31
C HIS A 109 13.29 3.55 -8.87
N SER A 110 14.32 2.72 -8.65
CA SER A 110 14.83 2.53 -7.30
C SER A 110 15.55 3.78 -6.78
N TYR A 111 15.16 4.24 -5.59
CA TYR A 111 15.84 5.29 -4.83
C TYR A 111 16.88 4.73 -3.85
N GLY A 112 17.04 3.41 -3.80
CA GLY A 112 17.98 2.70 -2.93
C GLY A 112 17.33 2.01 -1.74
N GLU A 113 18.16 1.67 -0.75
CA GLU A 113 17.79 0.90 0.42
C GLU A 113 18.11 1.67 1.71
N ALA A 114 17.33 1.43 2.76
CA ALA A 114 17.55 2.03 4.07
C ALA A 114 17.23 1.04 5.19
N TYR A 115 17.86 1.22 6.35
CA TYR A 115 17.51 0.47 7.56
C TYR A 115 16.64 1.34 8.47
N ILE A 116 15.47 0.84 8.82
CA ILE A 116 14.64 1.41 9.88
C ILE A 116 14.96 0.69 11.18
N GLY A 117 15.28 1.43 12.24
CA GLY A 117 15.58 0.88 13.57
C GLY A 117 17.04 1.06 13.98
N SER A 118 17.50 0.27 14.95
CA SER A 118 18.85 0.36 15.50
C SER A 118 19.77 -0.74 14.95
N SER A 119 21.04 -0.40 14.73
CA SER A 119 22.10 -1.35 14.40
C SER A 119 22.80 -1.95 15.63
N ALA A 120 22.38 -1.56 16.85
CA ALA A 120 23.04 -1.94 18.09
C ALA A 120 22.89 -3.43 18.44
N SER A 121 21.86 -4.11 17.92
CA SER A 121 21.62 -5.53 18.14
C SER A 121 21.13 -6.20 16.85
N PRO A 122 21.42 -7.49 16.64
CA PRO A 122 20.74 -8.28 15.63
C PRO A 122 19.22 -8.16 15.80
N SER A 123 18.47 -8.18 14.69
CA SER A 123 16.99 -8.12 14.64
C SER A 123 16.32 -6.83 15.16
N THR A 124 17.08 -5.76 15.45
CA THR A 124 16.50 -4.45 15.83
C THR A 124 16.38 -3.46 14.68
N SER A 125 16.62 -3.92 13.45
CA SER A 125 16.44 -3.12 12.24
C SER A 125 15.74 -3.91 11.15
N LEU A 126 15.08 -3.18 10.25
CA LEU A 126 14.40 -3.67 9.07
C LEU A 126 15.01 -3.00 7.85
N LEU A 127 15.54 -3.79 6.93
CA LEU A 127 15.93 -3.30 5.60
C LEU A 127 14.67 -3.03 4.79
N ILE A 128 14.55 -1.81 4.27
CA ILE A 128 13.49 -1.38 3.36
C ILE A 128 14.09 -0.96 2.02
N THR A 129 13.30 -1.08 0.97
CA THR A 129 13.65 -0.58 -0.36
C THR A 129 12.70 0.55 -0.74
N MET A 130 13.23 1.56 -1.43
CA MET A 130 12.50 2.73 -1.89
C MET A 130 12.46 2.73 -3.42
N TRP A 131 11.28 3.00 -3.97
CA TRP A 131 10.93 2.90 -5.39
C TRP A 131 10.07 4.06 -5.85
#